data_AF-A0A1B6NUB2-F1
#
_entry.id   AF-A0A1B6NUB2-F1
#
_cell.length_a   1.000
_cell.length_b   1.000
_cell.length_c   1.000
_cell.angle_alpha   90.00
_cell.angle_beta   90.00
_cell.angle_gamma   90.00
#
_symmetry.space_group_name_H-M   'P 1'
#
loop_
_entity.id
_entity.type
_entity.pdbx_description
1 polymer ?
#
loop_
_entity_poly.entity_id
_entity_poly.type
_entity_poly.pdbx_seq_one_letter_code
_entity_poly.pdbx_strand_id
1 'polypeptide(L)' 'MALTTTTIVLTLGFAVLASSSFVLNAHMGMLTIIIIVAALIVDFIFLPALLAWLEDTRTAQKES' A
#
# COMPACT_ATOMS: atom_id res chain seq x y z
N MET A 1 1.35 11.93 -4.92
CA MET A 1 2.81 11.89 -5.14
C MET A 1 3.57 11.32 -3.94
N ALA A 2 3.20 11.63 -2.68
CA ALA A 2 3.90 11.08 -1.51
C ALA A 2 3.85 9.53 -1.45
N LEU A 3 2.64 8.93 -1.51
CA LEU A 3 2.45 7.48 -1.42
C LEU A 3 3.23 6.71 -2.49
N THR A 4 3.15 7.14 -3.75
CA THR A 4 3.87 6.51 -4.87
C THR A 4 5.38 6.53 -4.68
N THR A 5 5.93 7.66 -4.23
CA THR A 5 7.37 7.79 -4.00
C THR A 5 7.81 6.86 -2.87
N THR A 6 7.07 6.80 -1.77
CA THR A 6 7.40 5.90 -0.65
C THR A 6 7.31 4.43 -1.06
N THR A 7 6.32 4.05 -1.87
CA THR A 7 6.21 2.68 -2.41
C THR A 7 7.41 2.34 -3.28
N ILE A 8 7.79 3.22 -4.22
CA ILE A 8 8.95 3.00 -5.10
C ILE A 8 10.23 2.85 -4.27
N VAL A 9 10.46 3.74 -3.30
CA VAL A 9 11.64 3.68 -2.43
C VAL A 9 11.67 2.39 -1.61
N LEU A 10 10.54 1.97 -1.03
CA LEU A 10 10.46 0.71 -0.27
C LEU A 10 10.67 -0.51 -1.18
N THR A 11 10.01 -0.57 -2.34
CA THR A 11 10.17 -1.66 -3.30
C THR A 11 11.62 -1.80 -3.74
N LEU A 12 12.33 -0.70 -4.02
CA LEU A 12 13.75 -0.73 -4.36
C LEU A 12 14.61 -1.19 -3.18
N GLY A 13 14.32 -0.74 -1.96
CA GLY A 13 15.02 -1.19 -0.75
C GLY A 13 14.88 -2.69 -0.50
N PHE A 14 13.68 -3.24 -0.69
CA PHE A 14 13.43 -4.68 -0.56
C PHE A 14 13.91 -5.48 -1.77
N ALA A 15 14.02 -4.89 -2.96
CA ALA A 15 14.60 -5.55 -4.13
C ALA A 15 16.08 -5.90 -3.91
N VAL A 16 16.82 -5.04 -3.21
CA VAL A 16 18.20 -5.33 -2.79
C VAL A 16 18.22 -6.55 -1.86
N LEU A 17 17.31 -6.64 -0.89
CA LEU A 17 17.19 -7.81 -0.01
C LEU A 17 16.77 -9.08 -0.77
N ALA A 18 15.84 -8.94 -1.73
CA ALA A 18 15.38 -10.04 -2.58
C ALA A 18 16.49 -10.61 -3.46
N SER A 19 17.46 -9.79 -3.86
CA SER A 19 18.64 -10.21 -4.64
C SER A 19 19.70 -10.95 -3.82
N SER A 20 19.52 -11.08 -2.51
CA SER A 20 20.48 -11.72 -1.61
C SER A 20 20.62 -13.22 -1.90
N SER A 21 21.85 -13.74 -1.82
CA SER A 21 22.14 -15.19 -1.87
C SER A 21 21.60 -15.96 -0.65
N PHE A 22 21.20 -15.27 0.42
CA PHE A 22 20.62 -15.89 1.59
C PHE A 22 19.12 -16.09 1.40
N VAL A 23 18.70 -17.35 1.33
CA VAL A 23 17.33 -17.80 1.04
C VAL A 23 16.28 -17.08 1.90
N LEU A 24 16.57 -16.87 3.19
CA LEU A 24 15.64 -16.16 4.08
C LEU A 24 15.45 -14.70 3.66
N ASN A 25 16.52 -13.99 3.30
CA ASN A 25 16.43 -12.60 2.84
C ASN A 25 15.74 -12.50 1.49
N ALA A 26 16.01 -13.45 0.58
CA ALA A 26 15.39 -13.51 -0.74
C ALA A 26 13.86 -13.69 -0.65
N HIS A 27 13.41 -14.69 0.12
CA HIS A 27 11.98 -14.96 0.29
C HIS A 27 11.26 -13.84 1.03
N MET A 28 11.83 -13.36 2.12
CA MET A 28 11.23 -12.25 2.87
C MET A 28 11.14 -11.00 2.00
N GLY A 29 12.21 -10.65 1.28
CA GLY A 29 12.23 -9.50 0.37
C GLY A 29 11.18 -9.60 -0.75
N MET A 30 11.06 -10.78 -1.37
CA MET A 30 10.06 -11.01 -2.42
C MET A 30 8.62 -10.88 -1.91
N LEU A 31 8.31 -11.51 -0.77
CA LEU A 31 6.98 -11.41 -0.16
C LEU A 31 6.65 -9.98 0.23
N THR A 32 7.61 -9.25 0.80
CA THR A 32 7.39 -7.85 1.18
C THR A 32 7.15 -6.95 -0.03
N ILE A 33 7.87 -7.15 -1.14
CA ILE A 33 7.61 -6.41 -2.39
C ILE A 33 6.17 -6.63 -2.88
N ILE A 34 5.70 -7.88 -2.88
CA ILE A 34 4.32 -8.21 -3.29
C ILE A 34 3.31 -7.48 -2.40
N ILE A 35 3.52 -7.51 -1.08
CA ILE A 35 2.64 -6.84 -0.11
C ILE A 35 2.63 -5.31 -0.35
N ILE A 36 3.79 -4.69 -0.57
CA ILE A 36 3.90 -3.24 -0.82
C ILE A 36 3.14 -2.84 -2.09
N VAL A 37 3.26 -3.62 -3.17
CA VAL A 37 2.56 -3.36 -4.43
C VAL A 37 1.05 -3.53 -4.24
N ALA A 38 0.62 -4.61 -3.56
CA ALA A 38 -0.78 -4.83 -3.25
C ALA A 38 -1.36 -3.70 -2.38
N ALA A 39 -0.60 -3.22 -1.38
CA ALA A 39 -0.99 -2.10 -0.54
C ALA A 39 -1.23 -0.83 -1.36
N LEU A 40 -0.35 -0.50 -2.32
CA LEU A 40 -0.55 0.67 -3.19
C LEU A 40 -1.85 0.58 -4.02
N ILE A 41 -2.19 -0.62 -4.51
CA ILE A 41 -3.44 -0.85 -5.25
C ILE A 41 -4.64 -0.63 -4.31
N VAL A 42 -4.59 -1.18 -3.10
CA VAL A 42 -5.64 -1.01 -2.10
C VAL A 42 -5.76 0.46 -1.70
N ASP A 43 -4.67 1.17 -1.46
CA ASP A 43 -4.70 2.60 -1.10
C ASP A 43 -5.41 3.43 -2.18
N PHE A 44 -5.23 3.13 -3.47
CA PHE A 44 -5.91 3.85 -4.54
C PHE A 44 -7.37 3.46 -4.78
N ILE A 45 -7.83 2.32 -4.29
CA ILE A 45 -9.21 1.84 -4.49
C ILE A 45 -10.02 1.99 -3.21
N PHE A 46 -9.49 1.46 -2.10
CA PHE A 46 -10.15 1.41 -0.80
C PHE A 46 -10.22 2.78 -0.14
N LEU A 47 -9.14 3.56 -0.16
CA LEU A 47 -9.14 4.88 0.47
C LEU A 47 -10.21 5.81 -0.15
N PRO A 48 -10.30 6.02 -1.49
CA PRO A 48 -11.37 6.86 -2.04
C PRO A 48 -12.77 6.27 -1.80
N ALA A 49 -12.94 4.95 -1.85
CA ALA A 49 -14.22 4.31 -1.53
C ALA A 49 -14.62 4.57 -0.06
N LEU A 50 -13.67 4.48 0.86
CA LEU A 50 -13.87 4.72 2.28
C LEU A 50 -14.19 6.20 2.58
N LEU A 51 -13.48 7.14 1.94
CA LEU A 51 -13.76 8.57 2.09
C LEU A 51 -15.15 8.92 1.56
N ALA A 52 -15.53 8.40 0.39
CA ALA A 52 -16.86 8.63 -0.19
C ALA A 52 -17.98 8.10 0.74
N TRP A 53 -17.79 6.91 1.31
CA TRP A 53 -18.75 6.33 2.26
C TRP A 53 -18.85 7.14 3.57
N LEU A 54 -17.71 7.61 4.11
CA LEU A 54 -17.69 8.43 5.32
C LEU A 54 -18.37 9.79 5.11
N GLU A 55 -18.23 10.38 3.92
CA GLU A 55 -18.90 11.62 3.56
C GLU A 55 -20.42 11.45 3.50
N ASP A 56 -20.90 10.38 2.85
CA ASP A 56 -22.33 10.04 2.77
C ASP A 56 -22.97 9.83 4.15
N THR A 57 -22.24 9.18 5.06
CA THR A 57 -22.69 9.00 6.44
C THR A 57 -22.79 10.34 7.20
N ARG A 58 -21.92 11.31 6.90
CA ARG A 58 -21.90 12.62 7.56
C ARG A 58 -23.02 13.54 7.07
N THR A 59 -23.41 13.43 5.80
CA THR A 59 -24.56 14.17 5.26
C THR A 59 -25.88 13.67 5.85
N ALA A 60 -26.05 12.35 6.01
CA ALA A 60 -27.24 11.78 6.64
C ALA A 60 -27.45 12.23 8.11
N GLN A 61 -26.38 12.49 8.86
CA GLN A 61 -26.47 12.97 10.24
C GLN A 61 -26.82 14.47 10.36
N LYS A 62 -26.66 15.25 9.28
CA LYS A 62 -26.88 16.71 9.30
C LYS A 62 -28.33 17.11 8.97
N GLU A 63 -29.10 16.17 8.43
CA GLU A 63 -30.51 16.36 8.03
C GLU A 63 -31.51 15.80 9.05
N SER A 64 -31.03 15.29 10.20
CA SER A 64 -31.84 14.78 11.31
C SER A 64 -31.59 15.56 12.59
#